data_AF-A0A968ZPW2-F1
#
_entry.id   AF-A0A968ZPW2-F1
#
_cell.length_a   1.000
_cell.length_b   1.000
_cell.length_c   1.000
_cell.angle_alpha   90.00
_cell.angle_beta   90.00
_cell.angle_gamma   90.00
#
_symmetry.space_group_name_H-M   'P 1'
#
loop_
_entity.id
_entity.type
_entity.pdbx_description
1 polymer ?
#
loop_
_entity_poly.entity_id
_entity_poly.type
_entity_poly.pdbx_seq_one_letter_code
_entity_poly.pdbx_strand_id
1 'polypeptide(L)'
;MVGGNKITAVASTWISNPLTYVPLFALNFHLGSWLLRLPAMSLPTSLPTSSDYLKEWMAMGMDVVSALMLGSFIVGIMVSILGYYSALNIAHRLQKARARKAKERM
;
A
#
# COMPACT_ATOMS: atom_id res chain seq x y z
N MET A 1 21.29 -22.47 -8.55
CA MET A 1 20.04 -22.46 -7.75
C MET A 1 19.89 -21.08 -7.15
N VAL A 2 18.92 -20.29 -7.63
CA VAL A 2 18.62 -18.96 -7.06
C VAL A 2 18.10 -19.19 -5.65
N GLY A 3 18.84 -18.78 -4.63
CA GLY A 3 18.41 -18.85 -3.23
C GLY A 3 17.21 -17.92 -3.03
N GLY A 4 16.01 -18.46 -3.19
CA GLY A 4 14.76 -17.71 -3.03
C GLY A 4 14.68 -17.14 -1.62
N ASN A 5 14.72 -15.81 -1.52
CA ASN A 5 14.52 -15.12 -0.26
C ASN A 5 13.08 -15.38 0.20
N LYS A 6 12.90 -16.18 1.27
CA LYS A 6 11.58 -16.62 1.76
C LYS A 6 10.61 -15.45 1.98
N ILE A 7 11.15 -14.29 2.35
CA ILE A 7 10.42 -13.04 2.52
C ILE A 7 9.76 -12.61 1.20
N THR A 8 10.47 -12.70 0.08
CA THR A 8 9.95 -12.34 -1.25
C THR A 8 8.89 -13.35 -1.71
N ALA A 9 9.08 -14.64 -1.41
CA ALA A 9 8.07 -15.66 -1.68
C ALA A 9 6.79 -15.43 -0.87
N VAL A 10 6.91 -15.19 0.44
CA VAL A 10 5.78 -14.86 1.32
C VAL A 10 5.08 -13.57 0.89
N ALA A 11 5.84 -12.52 0.57
CA ALA A 11 5.29 -11.26 0.06
C ALA A 11 4.56 -11.44 -1.27
N SER A 12 5.07 -12.27 -2.18
CA SER A 12 4.42 -12.57 -3.46
C SER A 12 3.13 -13.38 -3.28
N THR A 13 3.07 -14.32 -2.34
CA THR A 13 1.80 -14.98 -1.96
C THR A 13 0.84 -14.03 -1.25
N TRP A 14 1.35 -13.01 -0.53
CA TRP A 14 0.50 -12.07 0.19
C TRP A 14 -0.21 -11.08 -0.73
N ILE A 15 0.43 -10.75 -1.87
CA ILE A 15 -0.15 -9.95 -2.95
C ILE A 15 -1.43 -10.60 -3.53
N SER A 16 -1.56 -11.93 -3.49
CA SER A 16 -2.71 -12.64 -4.07
C SER A 16 -3.80 -12.99 -3.06
N ASN A 17 -3.67 -12.59 -1.78
CA ASN A 17 -4.62 -12.96 -0.73
C ASN A 17 -5.58 -11.80 -0.41
N PRO A 18 -6.89 -11.92 -0.67
CA PRO A 18 -7.88 -10.88 -0.38
C PRO A 18 -7.90 -10.50 1.11
N LEU A 19 -7.50 -11.40 2.01
CA LEU A 19 -7.41 -11.13 3.45
C LEU A 19 -6.38 -10.03 3.79
N THR A 20 -5.39 -9.79 2.93
CA THR A 20 -4.37 -8.73 3.11
C THR A 20 -4.78 -7.42 2.45
N TYR A 21 -5.45 -7.51 1.30
CA TYR A 21 -5.93 -6.33 0.61
C TYR A 21 -6.97 -5.59 1.44
N VAL A 22 -7.87 -6.31 2.11
CA VAL A 22 -8.92 -5.70 2.96
C VAL A 22 -8.33 -4.73 4.00
N PRO A 23 -7.40 -5.13 4.90
CA PRO A 23 -6.82 -4.22 5.88
C PRO A 23 -5.96 -3.13 5.22
N LEU A 24 -5.26 -3.42 4.12
CA LEU A 24 -4.43 -2.42 3.43
C LEU A 24 -5.28 -1.34 2.76
N PHE A 25 -6.36 -1.72 2.09
CA PHE A 25 -7.36 -0.80 1.55
C PHE A 25 -8.08 -0.03 2.66
N ALA A 26 -8.43 -0.68 3.77
CA ALA A 26 -9.05 -0.01 4.91
C ALA A 26 -8.12 1.05 5.52
N LEU A 27 -6.83 0.76 5.66
CA LEU A 27 -5.84 1.73 6.15
C LEU A 27 -5.67 2.90 5.16
N ASN A 28 -5.50 2.62 3.87
CA ASN A 28 -5.39 3.67 2.85
C ASN A 28 -6.65 4.55 2.78
N PHE A 29 -7.83 3.93 2.84
CA PHE A 29 -9.10 4.65 2.85
C PHE A 29 -9.28 5.45 4.13
N HIS A 30 -8.93 4.89 5.30
CA HIS A 30 -9.02 5.60 6.57
C HIS A 30 -8.07 6.80 6.63
N LEU A 31 -6.83 6.64 6.18
CA LEU A 31 -5.85 7.73 6.08
C LEU A 31 -6.29 8.79 5.05
N GLY A 32 -6.77 8.36 3.89
CA GLY A 32 -7.29 9.24 2.85
C GLY A 32 -8.52 10.02 3.30
N SER A 33 -9.54 9.34 3.82
CA SER A 33 -10.77 9.97 4.33
C SER A 33 -10.51 10.90 5.50
N TRP A 34 -9.59 10.54 6.40
CA TRP A 34 -9.14 11.42 7.49
C TRP A 34 -8.48 12.69 6.94
N LEU A 35 -7.65 12.57 5.90
CA LEU A 35 -6.94 13.70 5.32
C LEU A 35 -7.85 14.62 4.50
N LEU A 36 -8.74 14.07 3.69
CA LEU A 36 -9.71 14.87 2.94
C LEU A 36 -10.88 15.36 3.82
N ARG A 37 -10.93 14.97 5.11
CA ARG A 37 -12.04 15.25 6.04
C ARG A 37 -13.40 14.89 5.43
N LEU A 38 -13.47 13.75 4.73
CA LEU A 38 -14.74 13.30 4.18
C LEU A 38 -15.74 13.10 5.33
N PRO A 39 -16.99 13.59 5.20
CA PRO A 39 -18.03 13.25 6.17
C PRO A 39 -18.14 11.73 6.22
N ALA A 40 -18.23 11.19 7.45
CA ALA A 40 -18.38 9.76 7.67
C ALA A 40 -19.51 9.27 6.76
N MET A 41 -19.18 8.34 5.85
CA MET A 41 -20.10 7.81 4.86
C MET A 41 -21.31 7.22 5.58
N SER A 42 -22.36 8.03 5.73
CA SER A 42 -23.62 7.61 6.29
C SER A 42 -24.27 6.73 5.23
N LEU A 43 -24.36 5.42 5.51
CA LEU A 43 -25.10 4.52 4.64
C LEU A 43 -26.50 5.10 4.45
N PRO A 44 -26.95 5.37 3.22
CA PRO A 44 -28.30 5.86 2.98
C PRO A 44 -29.28 4.81 3.51
N THR A 45 -29.97 5.14 4.60
CA THR A 45 -30.92 4.26 5.30
C THR A 45 -32.22 4.06 4.53
N SER A 46 -32.35 4.69 3.36
CA SER A 46 -33.53 4.66 2.51
C SER A 46 -33.17 4.21 1.10
N LEU A 47 -33.95 3.27 0.56
CA LEU A 47 -33.88 2.82 -0.84
C LEU A 47 -34.11 4.03 -1.77
N PRO A 48 -33.12 4.42 -2.59
CA PRO A 48 -33.28 5.57 -3.47
C PRO A 48 -34.24 5.20 -4.61
N THR A 49 -35.42 5.81 -4.59
CA THR A 49 -36.54 5.56 -5.54
C THR A 49 -36.51 6.54 -6.73
N SER A 50 -35.57 7.49 -6.74
CA SER A 50 -35.47 8.59 -7.71
C SER A 50 -34.39 8.35 -8.75
N SER A 51 -34.64 8.67 -10.03
CA SER A 51 -33.73 8.55 -11.19
C SER A 51 -32.31 9.15 -11.04
N ASP A 52 -32.04 9.88 -9.96
CA ASP A 52 -30.73 10.41 -9.60
C ASP A 52 -29.86 9.46 -8.74
N TYR A 53 -30.37 8.26 -8.39
CA TYR A 53 -29.62 7.23 -7.66
C TYR A 53 -28.26 6.90 -8.30
N LEU A 54 -28.17 6.89 -9.64
CA LEU A 54 -26.91 6.64 -10.33
C LEU A 54 -25.89 7.74 -10.09
N LYS A 55 -26.33 9.01 -10.07
CA LYS A 55 -25.43 10.14 -9.86
C LYS A 55 -24.90 10.18 -8.43
N GLU A 56 -25.76 9.95 -7.44
CA GLU A 56 -25.35 9.88 -6.04
C GLU A 56 -24.40 8.70 -5.78
N TRP A 57 -24.69 7.54 -6.35
CA TRP A 57 -23.83 6.36 -6.22
C TRP A 57 -22.45 6.57 -6.86
N MET A 58 -22.43 7.23 -8.02
CA MET A 58 -21.19 7.55 -8.74
C MET A 58 -20.39 8.65 -8.02
N ALA A 59 -21.06 9.62 -7.40
CA ALA A 59 -20.42 10.63 -6.54
C ALA A 59 -19.78 9.99 -5.29
N MET A 60 -20.49 9.10 -4.60
CA MET A 60 -19.92 8.30 -3.50
C MET A 60 -18.71 7.48 -3.95
N GLY A 61 -18.78 6.85 -5.13
CA GLY A 61 -17.66 6.10 -5.69
C GLY A 61 -16.43 6.98 -5.96
N MET A 62 -16.65 8.19 -6.50
CA MET A 62 -15.57 9.15 -6.76
C MET A 62 -14.90 9.65 -5.48
N ASP A 63 -15.68 9.88 -4.43
CA ASP A 63 -15.17 10.24 -3.10
C ASP A 63 -14.31 9.13 -2.51
N VAL A 64 -14.71 7.86 -2.69
CA VAL A 64 -13.91 6.70 -2.25
C VAL A 64 -12.62 6.57 -3.04
N VAL A 65 -12.69 6.68 -4.36
CA VAL A 65 -11.52 6.55 -5.25
C VAL A 65 -10.52 7.67 -4.98
N SER A 66 -10.98 8.91 -4.81
CA SER A 66 -10.12 10.05 -4.51
C SER A 66 -9.42 9.91 -3.15
N ALA A 67 -10.16 9.50 -2.11
CA ALA A 67 -9.58 9.19 -0.81
C ALA A 67 -8.55 8.06 -0.88
N LEU A 68 -8.85 6.99 -1.63
CA LEU A 68 -7.91 5.87 -1.84
C LEU A 68 -6.66 6.30 -2.60
N MET A 69 -6.78 7.12 -3.64
CA MET A 69 -5.62 7.61 -4.38
C MET A 69 -4.71 8.46 -3.49
N LEU A 70 -5.27 9.41 -2.72
CA LEU A 70 -4.51 10.26 -1.81
C LEU A 70 -3.86 9.45 -0.67
N GLY A 71 -4.61 8.54 -0.05
CA GLY A 71 -4.08 7.64 0.98
C GLY A 71 -2.96 6.76 0.44
N SER A 72 -3.16 6.15 -0.72
CA SER A 72 -2.14 5.29 -1.36
C SER A 72 -0.91 6.07 -1.81
N PHE A 73 -1.06 7.31 -2.26
CA PHE A 73 0.07 8.15 -2.65
C PHE A 73 0.97 8.45 -1.46
N ILE A 74 0.39 8.83 -0.32
CA ILE A 74 1.14 9.15 0.91
C ILE A 74 1.81 7.90 1.48
N VAL A 75 1.06 6.80 1.60
CA VAL A 75 1.61 5.52 2.07
C VAL A 75 2.70 5.03 1.11
N GLY A 76 2.51 5.18 -0.19
CA GLY A 76 3.50 4.86 -1.21
C GLY A 76 4.79 5.65 -1.05
N ILE A 77 4.71 6.96 -0.78
CA ILE A 77 5.88 7.80 -0.50
C ILE A 77 6.60 7.32 0.77
N MET A 78 5.85 7.10 1.86
CA MET A 78 6.42 6.62 3.13
C MET A 78 7.15 5.28 2.94
N VAL A 79 6.51 4.32 2.26
CA VAL A 79 7.08 3.00 1.98
C VAL A 79 8.29 3.11 1.03
N SER A 80 8.23 3.99 0.03
CA SER A 80 9.35 4.23 -0.89
C SER A 80 10.58 4.75 -0.17
N ILE A 81 10.42 5.73 0.73
CA ILE A 81 11.51 6.28 1.53
C ILE A 81 12.14 5.18 2.39
N LEU A 82 11.31 4.43 3.14
CA LEU A 82 11.78 3.33 3.99
C LEU A 82 12.47 2.22 3.18
N GLY A 83 11.91 1.88 2.02
CA GLY A 83 12.46 0.89 1.10
C GLY A 83 13.82 1.31 0.54
N TYR A 84 13.96 2.58 0.14
CA TYR A 84 15.22 3.12 -0.38
C TYR A 84 16.35 3.05 0.66
N TYR A 85 16.08 3.52 1.89
CA TYR A 85 17.07 3.46 2.98
C TYR A 85 17.42 2.02 3.36
N SER A 86 16.43 1.13 3.41
CA SER A 86 16.64 -0.29 3.70
C SER A 86 17.52 -0.95 2.62
N ALA A 87 17.21 -0.69 1.34
CA ALA A 87 17.99 -1.20 0.21
C ALA A 87 19.44 -0.70 0.23
N LEU A 88 19.67 0.59 0.50
CA LEU A 88 21.00 1.17 0.63
C LEU A 88 21.79 0.53 1.78
N ASN A 89 21.18 0.37 2.96
CA ASN A 89 21.84 -0.26 4.10
C ASN A 89 22.24 -1.72 3.80
N ILE A 90 21.36 -2.47 3.14
CA ILE A 90 21.64 -3.85 2.72
C ILE A 90 22.76 -3.87 1.67
N ALA A 91 22.69 -3.00 0.65
CA ALA A 91 23.69 -2.90 -0.40
C ALA A 91 25.09 -2.57 0.18
N HIS A 92 25.18 -1.58 1.08
CA HIS A 92 26.43 -1.25 1.76
C HIS A 92 26.97 -2.40 2.61
N ARG A 93 26.10 -3.12 3.35
CA ARG A 93 26.51 -4.29 4.16
C ARG A 93 27.03 -5.43 3.26
N LEU A 94 26.35 -5.69 2.15
CA LEU A 94 26.76 -6.72 1.19
C LEU A 94 28.09 -6.37 0.51
N GLN A 95 28.28 -5.10 0.10
CA GLN A 95 29.55 -4.65 -0.47
C GLN A 95 30.71 -4.80 0.51
N LYS A 96 30.54 -4.38 1.78
CA LYS A 96 31.55 -4.57 2.83
C LYS A 96 31.85 -6.04 3.09
N ALA A 97 30.83 -6.91 3.13
CA ALA A 97 31.03 -8.35 3.31
C ALA A 97 31.78 -9.00 2.13
N ARG A 98 31.48 -8.58 0.90
CA ARG A 98 32.18 -9.04 -0.31
C ARG A 98 33.65 -8.58 -0.33
N ALA A 99 33.93 -7.34 0.06
CA ALA A 99 35.30 -6.80 0.13
C ALA A 99 36.17 -7.53 1.19
N ARG A 100 35.60 -7.88 2.35
CA ARG A 100 36.30 -8.68 3.37
C ARG A 100 36.66 -10.08 2.86
N LYS A 101 35.70 -10.77 2.21
CA LYS A 101 35.94 -12.09 1.61
C LYS A 101 36.97 -12.09 0.47
N ALA A 102 37.07 -10.99 -0.28
CA ALA A 102 38.09 -10.86 -1.33
C ALA A 102 39.49 -10.71 -0.73
N LYS A 103 39.61 -10.01 0.41
CA LYS A 103 40.88 -9.82 1.12
C LYS A 103 41.35 -11.06 1.88
N GLU A 104 40.44 -11.91 2.36
CA GLU A 104 40.75 -13.20 3.00
C GLU A 104 41.21 -14.30 2.02
N ARG A 105 41.05 -14.07 0.71
CA ARG A 105 41.44 -15.03 -0.35
C ARG A 105 42.78 -14.70 -1.02
N MET A 106 43.40 -13.58 -0.65
CA MET A 106 44.78 -13.19 -1.03
C MET A 106 45.71 -13.49 0.12
#